data_AF-A0A0S7XBE0-F1
#
_entry.id   AF-A0A0S7XBE0-F1
#
_cell.length_a   1.000
_cell.length_b   1.000
_cell.length_c   1.000
_cell.angle_alpha   90.00
_cell.angle_beta   90.00
_cell.angle_gamma   90.00
#
_symmetry.space_group_name_H-M   'P 1'
#
loop_
_entity.id
_entity.type
_entity.pdbx_description
1 polymer ?
#
loop_
_entity_poly.entity_id
_entity_poly.type
_entity_poly.pdbx_seq_one_letter_code
_entity_poly.pdbx_strand_id
1 'polypeptide(L)'
;MPANLPPQYHEIEKKYREAKNPSEKLSFLREMLSVLPKHKGTEKLQGDLKRRISKLQNQLQKSRKVSRRPYGFSVHREGAAQIVLVGPANSGKSSVLGALTRAEPEIAQYPFTTRKPLPGMMQFEDIQIQLIDTPPVMEGSVEQWFVQLVMNADAVLLVLDVASPSVLKELEMVKQQLALNTILLWDFPNTRSPQSSEQMCIKKTLVLGNKTDLGPPTEAIQLLTETLGENTKLILFSAAGTSAVDLLKRQLFEMLELVRIYTKVPGKKPDLGKPFVLKGGSTILDVATLVHKDFRANLKSARIWGSGAFDGQYVQRDHVVEDGDVIELHL
;
A
#
# COMPACT_ATOMS: atom_id res chain seq x y z
N MET A 1 4.34 42.58 -45.84
CA MET A 1 5.24 43.42 -45.03
C MET A 1 5.67 42.61 -43.82
N PRO A 2 6.95 42.58 -43.43
CA PRO A 2 7.36 41.95 -42.17
C PRO A 2 6.63 42.67 -41.03
N ALA A 3 5.92 41.91 -40.20
CA ALA A 3 5.27 42.48 -39.02
C ALA A 3 6.37 42.96 -38.07
N ASN A 4 6.27 44.21 -37.59
CA ASN A 4 7.15 44.71 -36.55
C ASN A 4 6.78 44.02 -35.23
N LEU A 5 7.63 43.10 -34.76
CA LEU A 5 7.38 42.30 -33.57
C LEU A 5 7.97 43.01 -32.34
N PRO A 6 7.33 42.93 -31.16
CA PRO A 6 7.87 43.53 -29.95
C PRO A 6 9.25 42.95 -29.59
N PRO A 7 10.17 43.73 -29.00
CA PRO A 7 11.48 43.21 -28.53
C PRO A 7 11.35 41.98 -27.62
N GLN A 8 10.33 41.99 -26.76
CA GLN A 8 9.99 40.88 -25.86
C GLN A 8 9.71 39.57 -26.62
N TYR A 9 9.11 39.65 -27.82
CA TYR A 9 8.85 38.47 -28.63
C TYR A 9 10.16 37.77 -29.03
N HIS A 10 11.19 38.53 -29.40
CA HIS A 10 12.48 37.99 -29.82
C HIS A 10 13.25 37.36 -28.65
N GLU A 11 13.12 37.92 -27.44
CA GLU A 11 13.71 37.34 -26.24
C GLU A 11 13.07 35.99 -25.89
N ILE A 12 11.74 35.90 -25.94
CA ILE A 12 11.01 34.65 -25.69
C ILE A 12 11.32 33.63 -26.80
N GLU A 13 11.43 34.07 -28.06
CA GLU A 13 11.81 33.20 -29.17
C GLU A 13 13.22 32.59 -28.98
N LYS A 14 14.18 33.37 -28.48
CA LYS A 14 15.51 32.86 -28.14
C LYS A 14 15.44 31.79 -27.05
N LYS A 15 14.70 32.04 -25.96
CA LYS A 15 14.45 31.06 -24.89
C LYS A 15 13.77 29.79 -25.40
N TYR A 16 12.81 29.92 -26.31
CA TYR A 16 12.15 28.78 -26.95
C TYR A 16 13.12 27.90 -27.76
N ARG A 17 14.10 28.51 -28.45
CA ARG A 17 15.12 27.78 -29.22
C ARG A 17 16.12 27.04 -28.31
N GLU A 18 16.47 27.64 -27.18
CA GLU A 18 17.41 27.07 -26.20
C GLU A 18 16.77 25.97 -25.34
N ALA A 19 15.45 26.02 -25.13
CA ALA A 19 14.73 25.03 -24.34
C ALA A 19 14.93 23.61 -24.89
N LYS A 20 15.24 22.66 -24.01
CA LYS A 20 15.36 21.23 -24.35
C LYS A 20 14.11 20.44 -23.97
N ASN A 21 13.38 20.90 -22.95
CA ASN A 21 12.20 20.23 -22.43
C ASN A 21 10.93 20.58 -23.26
N PRO A 22 10.16 19.58 -23.74
CA PRO A 22 8.89 19.81 -24.43
C PRO A 22 7.85 20.62 -23.63
N SER A 23 7.84 20.53 -22.30
CA SER A 23 6.91 21.29 -21.45
C SER A 23 7.27 22.78 -21.38
N GLU A 24 8.56 23.10 -21.29
CA GLU A 24 9.07 24.47 -21.36
C GLU A 24 8.88 25.08 -22.75
N LYS A 25 9.07 24.29 -23.82
CA LYS A 25 8.73 24.73 -25.18
C LYS A 25 7.26 25.10 -25.32
N LEU A 26 6.37 24.39 -24.63
CA LEU A 26 4.93 24.71 -24.64
C LEU A 26 4.63 26.03 -23.90
N SER A 27 5.29 26.29 -22.76
CA SER A 27 5.09 27.55 -22.02
C SER A 27 5.57 28.74 -22.85
N PHE A 28 6.77 28.66 -23.45
CA PHE A 28 7.28 29.75 -24.29
C PHE A 28 6.41 29.99 -25.53
N LEU A 29 5.86 28.95 -26.18
CA LEU A 29 4.94 29.15 -27.30
C LEU A 29 3.64 29.88 -26.90
N ARG A 30 3.13 29.62 -25.69
CA ARG A 30 1.94 30.33 -25.15
C ARG A 30 2.27 31.78 -24.81
N GLU A 31 3.45 32.02 -24.24
CA GLU A 31 3.96 33.34 -23.93
C GLU A 31 4.18 34.18 -25.20
N MET A 32 4.80 33.60 -26.23
CA MET A 32 4.95 34.19 -27.56
C MET A 32 3.59 34.57 -28.18
N LEU A 33 2.56 33.74 -28.02
CA LEU A 33 1.22 34.03 -28.52
C LEU A 33 0.54 35.17 -27.72
N SER A 34 0.87 35.32 -26.44
CA SER A 34 0.33 36.36 -25.55
C SER A 34 0.86 37.75 -25.89
N VAL A 35 2.17 37.85 -26.16
CA VAL A 35 2.84 39.13 -26.48
C VAL A 35 2.69 39.54 -27.95
N LEU A 36 2.17 38.66 -28.80
CA LEU A 36 2.02 38.94 -30.23
C LEU A 36 0.89 39.95 -30.49
N PRO A 37 1.13 41.04 -31.24
CA PRO A 37 0.08 41.99 -31.63
C PRO A 37 -1.05 41.29 -32.39
N LYS A 38 -2.32 41.66 -32.13
CA LYS A 38 -3.50 41.01 -32.73
C LYS A 38 -4.10 41.83 -33.87
N HIS A 39 -3.41 41.90 -35.01
CA HIS A 39 -3.89 42.59 -36.21
C HIS A 39 -3.58 41.78 -37.49
N LYS A 40 -4.12 42.21 -38.63
CA LYS A 40 -4.03 41.51 -39.93
C LYS A 40 -2.60 41.17 -40.39
N GLY A 41 -1.59 41.91 -39.90
CA GLY A 41 -0.18 41.70 -40.22
C GLY A 41 0.46 40.49 -39.53
N THR A 42 -0.10 40.02 -38.42
CA THR A 42 0.44 38.90 -37.60
C THR A 42 -0.46 37.67 -37.64
N GLU A 43 -1.56 37.71 -38.38
CA GLU A 43 -2.59 36.66 -38.42
C GLU A 43 -2.02 35.29 -38.82
N LYS A 44 -1.14 35.24 -39.83
CA LYS A 44 -0.46 34.02 -40.25
C LYS A 44 0.42 33.44 -39.13
N LEU A 45 1.15 34.31 -38.43
CA LEU A 45 2.03 33.92 -37.32
C LEU A 45 1.23 33.43 -36.10
N GLN A 46 0.07 34.01 -35.81
CA GLN A 46 -0.86 33.49 -34.80
C GLN A 46 -1.34 32.09 -35.13
N GLY A 47 -1.70 31.86 -36.41
CA GLY A 47 -2.11 30.55 -36.90
C GLY A 47 -1.01 29.51 -36.70
N ASP A 48 0.23 29.85 -37.03
CA ASP A 48 1.39 28.98 -36.87
C ASP A 48 1.69 28.67 -35.40
N LEU A 49 1.63 29.67 -34.51
CA LEU A 49 1.83 29.47 -33.07
C LEU A 49 0.74 28.56 -32.48
N LYS A 50 -0.54 28.82 -32.78
CA LYS A 50 -1.66 27.97 -32.32
C LYS A 50 -1.52 26.53 -32.82
N ARG A 51 -1.12 26.33 -34.08
CA ARG A 51 -0.87 25.01 -34.65
C ARG A 51 0.29 24.29 -33.93
N ARG A 52 1.39 24.99 -33.64
CA ARG A 52 2.52 24.44 -32.88
C ARG A 52 2.13 24.07 -31.46
N ILE A 53 1.37 24.93 -30.77
CA ILE A 53 0.83 24.67 -29.42
C ILE A 53 -0.03 23.40 -29.43
N SER A 54 -1.00 23.30 -30.36
CA SER A 54 -1.87 22.13 -30.47
C SER A 54 -1.09 20.85 -30.77
N LYS A 55 -0.11 20.89 -31.68
CA LYS A 55 0.75 19.75 -32.00
C LYS A 55 1.59 19.29 -30.80
N LEU A 56 2.23 20.23 -30.09
CA LEU A 56 3.07 19.92 -28.93
C LEU A 56 2.22 19.44 -27.73
N GLN A 57 1.04 20.04 -27.52
CA GLN A 57 0.06 19.60 -26.52
C GLN A 57 -0.44 18.19 -26.81
N ASN A 58 -0.75 17.87 -28.07
CA ASN A 58 -1.14 16.53 -28.50
C ASN A 58 0.01 15.53 -28.38
N GLN A 59 1.26 15.93 -28.65
CA GLN A 59 2.43 15.08 -28.43
C GLN A 59 2.67 14.80 -26.95
N LEU A 60 2.51 15.80 -26.07
CA LEU A 60 2.57 15.63 -24.62
C LEU A 60 1.40 14.80 -24.07
N GLN A 61 0.22 14.88 -24.67
CA GLN A 61 -0.92 14.02 -24.33
C GLN A 61 -0.78 12.60 -24.88
N LYS A 62 -0.20 12.41 -26.07
CA LYS A 62 0.07 11.10 -26.66
C LYS A 62 1.25 10.41 -25.98
N SER A 63 2.30 11.14 -25.60
CA SER A 63 3.35 10.61 -24.74
C SER A 63 2.78 10.20 -23.38
N ARG A 64 1.85 10.97 -22.80
CA ARG A 64 1.06 10.55 -21.61
C ARG A 64 0.21 9.29 -21.82
N LYS A 65 -0.33 9.05 -23.04
CA LYS A 65 -1.14 7.85 -23.35
C LYS A 65 -0.30 6.61 -23.71
N VAL A 66 0.85 6.78 -24.35
CA VAL A 66 1.81 5.70 -24.65
C VAL A 66 2.71 5.41 -23.44
N SER A 67 2.87 6.37 -22.52
CA SER A 67 3.38 6.16 -21.16
C SER A 67 2.30 5.69 -20.17
N ARG A 68 1.30 4.92 -20.65
CA ARG A 68 0.54 3.99 -19.81
C ARG A 68 1.30 2.67 -19.61
N ARG A 69 2.63 2.68 -19.68
CA ARG A 69 3.40 1.89 -18.70
C ARG A 69 3.15 2.54 -17.34
N PRO A 70 2.84 1.78 -16.28
CA PRO A 70 2.66 2.40 -14.98
C PRO A 70 3.98 3.08 -14.61
N TYR A 71 4.01 4.42 -14.65
CA TYR A 71 4.92 5.20 -13.81
C TYR A 71 4.37 5.14 -12.38
N GLY A 72 4.34 3.92 -11.86
CA GLY A 72 3.91 3.58 -10.52
C GLY A 72 4.71 2.36 -10.15
N PHE A 73 5.43 2.42 -9.04
CA PHE A 73 6.02 1.24 -8.44
C PHE A 73 4.88 0.23 -8.23
N SER A 74 4.84 -0.83 -9.03
CA SER A 74 3.88 -1.91 -8.84
C SER A 74 4.60 -2.97 -8.02
N VAL A 75 4.32 -2.99 -6.72
CA VAL A 75 4.71 -4.12 -5.88
C VAL A 75 3.65 -5.20 -6.12
N HIS A 76 4.07 -6.33 -6.68
CA HIS A 76 3.17 -7.46 -6.86
C HIS A 76 2.85 -8.08 -5.50
N ARG A 77 1.59 -8.47 -5.33
CA ARG A 77 1.14 -9.15 -4.12
C ARG A 77 1.76 -10.54 -4.07
N GLU A 78 2.39 -10.84 -2.94
CA GLU A 78 3.04 -12.13 -2.69
C GLU A 78 2.65 -12.67 -1.30
N GLY A 79 2.74 -13.98 -1.14
CA GLY A 79 2.40 -14.65 0.12
C GLY A 79 0.89 -14.64 0.44
N ALA A 80 0.59 -14.85 1.72
CA ALA A 80 -0.76 -14.96 2.26
C ALA A 80 -1.49 -13.60 2.35
N ALA A 81 -0.75 -12.52 2.59
CA ALA A 81 -1.28 -11.18 2.74
C ALA A 81 -0.19 -10.13 2.52
N GLN A 82 -0.61 -8.90 2.27
CA GLN A 82 0.24 -7.73 2.10
C GLN A 82 -0.08 -6.68 3.16
N ILE A 83 0.92 -6.27 3.95
CA ILE A 83 0.81 -5.21 4.96
C ILE A 83 1.76 -4.07 4.57
N VAL A 84 1.24 -2.84 4.60
CA VAL A 84 2.04 -1.65 4.28
C VAL A 84 2.42 -0.92 5.56
N LEU A 85 3.70 -0.63 5.74
CA LEU A 85 4.22 0.15 6.85
C LEU A 85 4.06 1.63 6.51
N VAL A 86 3.29 2.36 7.30
CA VAL A 86 3.01 3.79 7.12
C VAL A 86 3.47 4.57 8.34
N GLY A 87 3.99 5.77 8.16
CA GLY A 87 4.39 6.62 9.30
C GLY A 87 5.28 7.79 8.87
N PRO A 88 5.54 8.72 9.81
CA PRO A 88 6.33 9.92 9.57
C PRO A 88 7.80 9.60 9.24
N ALA A 89 8.57 10.64 8.92
CA ALA A 89 10.02 10.52 8.76
C ALA A 89 10.66 9.99 10.05
N ASN A 90 11.71 9.17 9.89
CA ASN A 90 12.48 8.63 11.01
C ASN A 90 11.72 7.77 12.02
N SER A 91 10.48 7.33 11.78
CA SER A 91 9.77 6.43 12.70
C SER A 91 10.36 5.01 12.81
N GLY A 92 11.33 4.68 11.96
CA GLY A 92 12.03 3.40 11.97
C GLY A 92 11.32 2.29 11.20
N LYS A 93 10.49 2.63 10.21
CA LYS A 93 9.80 1.66 9.33
C LYS A 93 10.74 0.61 8.73
N SER A 94 11.87 1.04 8.16
CA SER A 94 12.87 0.13 7.57
C SER A 94 13.52 -0.79 8.62
N SER A 95 13.73 -0.29 9.84
CA SER A 95 14.26 -1.09 10.95
C SER A 95 13.23 -2.13 11.42
N VAL A 96 11.95 -1.77 11.48
CA VAL A 96 10.84 -2.69 11.78
C VAL A 96 10.72 -3.77 10.70
N LEU A 97 10.81 -3.39 9.42
CA LEU A 97 10.85 -4.35 8.31
C LEU A 97 11.98 -5.35 8.50
N GLY A 98 13.22 -4.87 8.68
CA GLY A 98 14.39 -5.72 8.87
C GLY A 98 14.31 -6.64 10.11
N ALA A 99 13.68 -6.19 11.20
CA ALA A 99 13.47 -7.03 12.37
C ALA A 99 12.42 -8.14 12.14
N LEU A 100 11.40 -7.88 11.33
CA LEU A 100 10.32 -8.84 11.06
C LEU A 100 10.66 -9.84 9.96
N THR A 101 11.40 -9.40 8.95
CA THR A 101 11.82 -10.22 7.82
C THR A 101 13.21 -10.79 8.13
N ARG A 102 13.35 -12.12 8.25
CA ARG A 102 14.65 -12.80 8.48
C ARG A 102 15.68 -12.60 7.34
N ALA A 103 15.38 -11.73 6.39
CA ALA A 103 16.22 -11.40 5.26
C ALA A 103 17.08 -10.17 5.62
N GLU A 104 18.39 -10.27 5.41
CA GLU A 104 19.10 -9.10 4.90
C GLU A 104 18.28 -8.67 3.67
N PRO A 105 17.73 -7.44 3.63
CA PRO A 105 16.97 -7.01 2.47
C PRO A 105 17.83 -7.31 1.25
N GLU A 106 17.35 -8.08 0.27
CA GLU A 106 18.06 -8.20 -0.99
C GLU A 106 18.18 -6.78 -1.52
N ILE A 107 19.37 -6.20 -1.31
CA ILE A 107 19.67 -4.84 -1.71
C ILE A 107 19.75 -4.93 -3.21
N ALA A 108 18.61 -4.78 -3.89
CA ALA A 108 18.62 -4.30 -5.24
C ALA A 108 19.26 -2.90 -5.14
N GLN A 109 20.56 -2.83 -5.39
CA GLN A 109 21.37 -1.63 -5.32
C GLN A 109 20.88 -0.65 -6.40
N TYR A 110 19.83 0.10 -6.05
CA TYR A 110 19.45 1.30 -6.77
C TYR A 110 19.97 2.47 -5.96
N PRO A 111 20.82 3.34 -6.52
CA PRO A 111 21.19 4.57 -5.81
C PRO A 111 19.92 5.40 -5.54
N PHE A 112 19.84 6.02 -4.34
CA PHE A 112 18.73 6.90 -3.87
C PHE A 112 17.44 6.21 -3.36
N THR A 113 17.55 5.19 -2.50
CA THR A 113 16.45 4.27 -2.11
C THR A 113 15.29 4.81 -1.26
N THR A 114 15.22 6.08 -0.86
CA THR A 114 14.08 6.58 -0.04
C THR A 114 12.83 7.01 -0.83
N ARG A 115 12.77 6.74 -2.14
CA ARG A 115 11.60 7.05 -2.99
C ARG A 115 10.81 5.85 -3.49
N LYS A 116 11.23 4.62 -3.18
CA LYS A 116 10.58 3.39 -3.68
C LYS A 116 10.09 2.53 -2.52
N PRO A 117 8.92 1.88 -2.63
CA PRO A 117 8.50 0.91 -1.63
C PRO A 117 9.42 -0.32 -1.64
N LEU A 118 9.78 -0.81 -0.46
CA LEU A 118 10.66 -1.98 -0.28
C LEU A 118 9.84 -3.15 0.28
N PRO A 119 9.59 -4.20 -0.53
CA PRO A 119 8.94 -5.41 -0.03
C PRO A 119 9.93 -6.26 0.78
N GLY A 120 9.42 -6.96 1.78
CA GLY A 120 10.14 -8.00 2.52
C GLY A 120 9.18 -9.07 3.02
N MET A 121 9.64 -10.32 3.10
CA MET A 121 8.80 -11.46 3.47
C MET A 121 8.95 -11.79 4.95
N MET A 122 7.86 -11.67 5.69
CA MET A 122 7.76 -12.05 7.09
C MET A 122 7.25 -13.48 7.18
N GLN A 123 8.10 -14.38 7.67
CA GLN A 123 7.68 -15.73 8.04
C GLN A 123 6.89 -15.68 9.35
N PHE A 124 5.69 -16.24 9.33
CA PHE A 124 4.89 -16.56 10.50
C PHE A 124 4.45 -18.01 10.42
N GLU A 125 4.91 -18.84 11.35
CA GLU A 125 4.74 -20.30 11.31
C GLU A 125 5.13 -20.86 9.92
N ASP A 126 4.16 -21.40 9.18
CA ASP A 126 4.28 -22.06 7.89
C ASP A 126 3.81 -21.20 6.71
N ILE A 127 3.50 -19.92 6.93
CA ILE A 127 3.10 -18.96 5.90
C ILE A 127 4.07 -17.77 5.77
N GLN A 128 3.98 -17.09 4.63
CA GLN A 128 4.74 -15.87 4.34
C GLN A 128 3.77 -14.70 4.17
N ILE A 129 4.03 -13.60 4.88
CA ILE A 129 3.27 -12.35 4.78
C ILE A 129 4.19 -11.28 4.20
N GLN A 130 3.77 -10.62 3.14
CA GLN A 130 4.53 -9.55 2.52
C GLN A 130 4.37 -8.26 3.31
N LEU A 131 5.48 -7.72 3.80
CA LEU A 131 5.56 -6.40 4.41
C LEU A 131 6.13 -5.42 3.39
N ILE A 132 5.60 -4.20 3.33
CA ILE A 132 6.08 -3.19 2.40
C ILE A 132 6.45 -1.93 3.19
N ASP A 133 7.74 -1.65 3.26
CA ASP A 133 8.23 -0.36 3.76
C ASP A 133 8.00 0.72 2.71
N THR A 134 7.55 1.89 3.17
CA THR A 134 7.17 3.01 2.29
C THR A 134 7.92 4.28 2.66
N PRO A 135 8.06 5.23 1.72
CA PRO A 135 8.50 6.58 2.03
C PRO A 135 7.66 7.21 3.14
N PRO A 136 8.25 8.13 3.91
CA PRO A 136 7.54 8.80 4.97
C PRO A 136 6.35 9.60 4.46
N VAL A 137 5.25 9.54 5.21
CA VAL A 137 4.12 10.45 5.00
C VAL A 137 4.53 11.82 5.52
N MET A 138 4.38 12.83 4.68
CA MET A 138 4.63 14.24 5.01
C MET A 138 3.47 15.08 4.48
N GLU A 139 3.34 16.30 4.99
CA GLU A 139 2.30 17.23 4.57
C GLU A 139 2.42 17.58 3.08
N GLY A 140 1.34 17.39 2.33
CA GLY A 140 1.24 17.80 0.93
C GLY A 140 2.05 16.96 -0.08
N SER A 141 2.67 15.85 0.34
CA SER A 141 3.55 15.05 -0.51
C SER A 141 3.15 13.58 -0.68
N VAL A 142 1.89 13.23 -0.40
CA VAL A 142 1.42 11.84 -0.61
C VAL A 142 1.29 11.56 -2.10
N GLU A 143 2.15 10.70 -2.63
CA GLU A 143 2.15 10.34 -4.04
C GLU A 143 1.02 9.36 -4.38
N GLN A 144 0.47 9.44 -5.59
CA GLN A 144 -0.69 8.62 -6.00
C GLN A 144 -0.41 7.11 -5.97
N TRP A 145 0.82 6.68 -6.23
CA TRP A 145 1.17 5.27 -6.16
C TRP A 145 1.16 4.76 -4.71
N PHE A 146 1.49 5.62 -3.73
CA PHE A 146 1.43 5.27 -2.31
C PHE A 146 -0.01 5.05 -1.88
N VAL A 147 -0.92 5.93 -2.32
CA VAL A 147 -2.37 5.78 -2.08
C VAL A 147 -2.86 4.44 -2.66
N GLN A 148 -2.52 4.13 -3.91
CA GLN A 148 -2.89 2.85 -4.53
C GLN A 148 -2.30 1.64 -3.80
N LEU A 149 -1.06 1.74 -3.34
CA LEU A 149 -0.40 0.69 -2.57
C LEU A 149 -1.16 0.40 -1.27
N VAL A 150 -1.47 1.44 -0.50
CA VAL A 150 -2.24 1.30 0.74
C VAL A 150 -3.66 0.79 0.45
N MET A 151 -4.32 1.29 -0.61
CA MET A 151 -5.65 0.82 -1.03
C MET A 151 -5.69 -0.66 -1.45
N ASN A 152 -4.60 -1.19 -2.00
CA ASN A 152 -4.53 -2.59 -2.44
C ASN A 152 -4.04 -3.56 -1.35
N ALA A 153 -3.39 -3.05 -0.30
CA ALA A 153 -2.91 -3.85 0.81
C ALA A 153 -4.04 -4.40 1.68
N ASP A 154 -3.82 -5.51 2.37
CA ASP A 154 -4.80 -6.11 3.28
C ASP A 154 -4.91 -5.32 4.60
N ALA A 155 -3.80 -4.72 5.07
CA ALA A 155 -3.75 -3.95 6.31
C ALA A 155 -2.60 -2.92 6.31
N VAL A 156 -2.63 -2.04 7.31
CA VAL A 156 -1.60 -1.02 7.57
C VAL A 156 -0.94 -1.28 8.93
N LEU A 157 0.39 -1.19 8.98
CA LEU A 157 1.14 -1.06 10.22
C LEU A 157 1.56 0.40 10.38
N LEU A 158 0.91 1.14 11.27
CA LEU A 158 1.23 2.53 11.53
C LEU A 158 2.40 2.62 12.52
N VAL A 159 3.58 2.99 12.03
CA VAL A 159 4.82 3.06 12.81
C VAL A 159 5.09 4.49 13.26
N LEU A 160 5.12 4.70 14.57
CA LEU A 160 5.37 5.98 15.22
C LEU A 160 6.67 5.93 16.04
N ASP A 161 7.37 7.06 16.12
CA ASP A 161 8.51 7.20 17.01
C ASP A 161 8.02 7.64 18.39
N VAL A 162 7.98 6.74 19.39
CA VAL A 162 7.57 7.13 20.74
C VAL A 162 8.63 7.95 21.47
N ALA A 163 9.86 7.98 20.96
CA ALA A 163 10.93 8.83 21.47
C ALA A 163 10.77 10.29 21.01
N SER A 164 9.94 10.54 19.99
CA SER A 164 9.73 11.88 19.46
C SER A 164 8.79 12.69 20.35
N PRO A 165 9.16 13.93 20.77
CA PRO A 165 8.26 14.81 21.51
C PRO A 165 7.07 15.29 20.65
N SER A 166 7.12 15.13 19.32
CA SER A 166 6.05 15.50 18.38
C SER A 166 5.16 14.33 17.94
N VAL A 167 5.27 13.16 18.58
CA VAL A 167 4.56 11.94 18.16
C VAL A 167 3.04 12.12 17.96
N LEU A 168 2.37 12.90 18.81
CA LEU A 168 0.93 13.18 18.68
C LEU A 168 0.61 14.00 17.42
N LYS A 169 1.38 15.06 17.16
CA LYS A 169 1.22 15.89 15.96
C LYS A 169 1.53 15.10 14.70
N GLU A 170 2.54 14.23 14.75
CA GLU A 170 2.89 13.34 13.65
C GLU A 170 1.77 12.32 13.37
N LEU A 171 1.17 11.74 14.40
CA LEU A 171 0.01 10.86 14.27
C LEU A 171 -1.17 11.57 13.58
N GLU A 172 -1.54 12.76 14.07
CA GLU A 172 -2.61 13.57 13.49
C GLU A 172 -2.34 13.91 12.03
N MET A 173 -1.11 14.34 11.71
CA MET A 173 -0.69 14.65 10.36
C MET A 173 -0.83 13.43 9.44
N VAL A 174 -0.37 12.24 9.86
CA VAL A 174 -0.51 11.02 9.05
C VAL A 174 -1.99 10.67 8.83
N LYS A 175 -2.81 10.70 9.89
CA LYS A 175 -4.26 10.44 9.79
C LYS A 175 -4.94 11.44 8.83
N GLN A 176 -4.60 12.73 8.92
CA GLN A 176 -5.15 13.76 8.04
C GLN A 176 -4.73 13.57 6.58
N GLN A 177 -3.45 13.30 6.31
CA GLN A 177 -2.96 13.09 4.95
C GLN A 177 -3.59 11.86 4.28
N LEU A 178 -3.82 10.79 5.03
CA LEU A 178 -4.51 9.60 4.53
C LEU A 178 -5.99 9.89 4.27
N ALA A 179 -6.67 10.59 5.19
CA ALA A 179 -8.08 10.96 5.03
C ALA A 179 -8.30 11.87 3.80
N LEU A 180 -7.43 12.84 3.57
CA LEU A 180 -7.43 13.69 2.36
C LEU A 180 -7.31 12.89 1.06
N ASN A 181 -6.70 11.70 1.13
CA ASN A 181 -6.54 10.77 0.02
C ASN A 181 -7.56 9.61 0.10
N THR A 182 -8.70 9.80 0.77
CA THR A 182 -9.81 8.85 0.89
C THR A 182 -9.46 7.54 1.61
N ILE A 183 -8.41 7.52 2.43
CA ILE A 183 -8.02 6.35 3.22
C ILE A 183 -8.37 6.61 4.68
N LEU A 184 -9.17 5.72 5.27
CA LEU A 184 -9.50 5.75 6.70
C LEU A 184 -8.79 4.59 7.40
N LEU A 185 -7.96 4.93 8.40
CA LEU A 185 -7.37 3.93 9.28
C LEU A 185 -8.42 3.45 10.29
N TRP A 186 -8.70 2.16 10.28
CA TRP A 186 -9.56 1.48 11.24
C TRP A 186 -8.69 0.71 12.23
N ASP A 187 -8.59 1.28 13.42
CA ASP A 187 -7.67 0.83 14.46
C ASP A 187 -8.09 -0.57 15.00
N PHE A 188 -7.18 -1.54 14.98
CA PHE A 188 -7.39 -2.89 15.52
C PHE A 188 -7.09 -2.92 17.03
N PRO A 189 -7.82 -3.68 17.87
CA PRO A 189 -8.86 -4.69 17.57
C PRO A 189 -10.30 -4.15 17.58
N ASN A 190 -10.53 -2.89 17.23
CA ASN A 190 -11.87 -2.32 17.24
C ASN A 190 -12.84 -3.16 16.38
N THR A 191 -13.89 -3.67 17.01
CA THR A 191 -14.87 -4.55 16.37
C THR A 191 -16.00 -3.79 15.68
N ARG A 192 -16.09 -2.48 15.91
CA ARG A 192 -17.09 -1.62 15.26
C ARG A 192 -16.49 -1.06 13.98
N SER A 193 -16.95 -1.57 12.84
CA SER A 193 -16.62 -0.98 11.54
C SER A 193 -17.01 0.50 11.53
N PRO A 194 -16.13 1.40 11.08
CA PRO A 194 -16.42 2.82 11.08
C PRO A 194 -17.60 3.11 10.14
N GLN A 195 -18.61 3.80 10.65
CA GLN A 195 -19.71 4.32 9.82
C GLN A 195 -19.16 5.52 9.04
N SER A 196 -18.81 5.35 7.76
CA SER A 196 -18.47 6.48 6.88
C SER A 196 -19.64 6.79 5.94
N SER A 197 -20.03 8.06 5.89
CA SER A 197 -20.99 8.59 4.91
C SER A 197 -20.37 8.78 3.53
N GLU A 198 -19.04 8.84 3.44
CA GLU A 198 -18.26 9.01 2.21
C GLU A 198 -17.66 7.69 1.70
N GLN A 199 -17.36 7.62 0.40
CA GLN A 199 -16.63 6.52 -0.25
C GLN A 199 -15.17 6.50 0.20
N MET A 200 -14.92 6.14 1.47
CA MET A 200 -13.57 5.97 2.01
C MET A 200 -13.11 4.53 1.87
N CYS A 201 -11.84 4.34 1.56
CA CYS A 201 -11.15 3.06 1.65
C CYS A 201 -10.74 2.82 3.10
N ILE A 202 -11.47 1.91 3.77
CA ILE A 202 -11.19 1.54 5.16
C ILE A 202 -10.04 0.54 5.19
N LYS A 203 -9.03 0.78 6.04
CA LYS A 203 -7.88 -0.11 6.23
C LYS A 203 -7.70 -0.48 7.69
N LYS A 204 -7.77 -1.79 7.97
CA LYS A 204 -7.40 -2.33 9.29
C LYS A 204 -5.97 -1.92 9.61
N THR A 205 -5.78 -1.37 10.80
CA THR A 205 -4.54 -0.70 11.19
C THR A 205 -4.09 -1.15 12.57
N LEU A 206 -2.85 -1.61 12.66
CA LEU A 206 -2.18 -1.85 13.93
C LEU A 206 -1.21 -0.70 14.20
N VAL A 207 -1.25 -0.13 15.40
CA VAL A 207 -0.37 0.99 15.76
C VAL A 207 0.86 0.46 16.51
N LEU A 208 2.04 0.82 16.03
CA LEU A 208 3.33 0.43 16.57
C LEU A 208 4.07 1.66 17.07
N GLY A 209 4.28 1.74 18.39
CA GLY A 209 5.16 2.70 19.02
C GLY A 209 6.59 2.16 19.05
N ASN A 210 7.43 2.62 18.15
CA ASN A 210 8.82 2.17 17.98
C ASN A 210 9.82 3.04 18.76
N LYS A 211 11.04 2.53 18.94
CA LYS A 211 12.18 3.18 19.63
C LYS A 211 11.97 3.38 21.14
N THR A 212 11.32 2.43 21.78
CA THR A 212 11.10 2.46 23.23
C THR A 212 12.40 2.46 24.04
N ASP A 213 13.52 2.08 23.43
CA ASP A 213 14.87 2.12 24.01
C ASP A 213 15.49 3.52 24.12
N LEU A 214 14.99 4.52 23.38
CA LEU A 214 15.60 5.87 23.33
C LEU A 214 14.96 6.91 24.28
N GLY A 215 13.78 6.61 24.86
CA GLY A 215 13.02 7.54 25.72
C GLY A 215 12.32 8.68 24.95
N PRO A 216 11.17 9.22 25.40
CA PRO A 216 10.80 9.34 26.81
C PRO A 216 9.80 8.28 27.30
N PRO A 217 9.77 7.99 28.62
CA PRO A 217 8.92 6.97 29.22
C PRO A 217 7.59 7.54 29.74
N THR A 218 6.57 6.69 29.68
CA THR A 218 5.25 6.80 30.32
C THR A 218 4.32 7.92 29.81
N GLU A 219 4.69 9.20 29.89
CA GLU A 219 3.74 10.30 29.63
C GLU A 219 3.30 10.38 28.17
N ALA A 220 4.26 10.36 27.22
CA ALA A 220 3.93 10.39 25.79
C ALA A 220 3.16 9.14 25.34
N ILE A 221 3.51 7.97 25.91
CA ILE A 221 2.81 6.70 25.64
C ILE A 221 1.39 6.75 26.21
N GLN A 222 1.22 7.30 27.41
CA GLN A 222 -0.08 7.48 28.04
C GLN A 222 -0.96 8.40 27.20
N LEU A 223 -0.47 9.58 26.84
CA LEU A 223 -1.19 10.52 25.98
C LEU A 223 -1.51 9.93 24.60
N LEU A 224 -0.58 9.17 24.02
CA LEU A 224 -0.81 8.47 22.75
C LEU A 224 -1.91 7.41 22.90
N THR A 225 -1.90 6.65 23.99
CA THR A 225 -2.93 5.65 24.30
C THR A 225 -4.30 6.31 24.51
N GLU A 226 -4.34 7.42 25.24
CA GLU A 226 -5.55 8.22 25.45
C GLU A 226 -6.10 8.77 24.11
N THR A 227 -5.22 9.26 23.24
CA THR A 227 -5.58 9.82 21.92
C THR A 227 -6.08 8.75 20.95
N LEU A 228 -5.48 7.56 20.98
CA LEU A 228 -5.91 6.42 20.17
C LEU A 228 -7.22 5.79 20.69
N GLY A 229 -7.52 5.99 21.97
CA GLY A 229 -8.73 5.49 22.64
C GLY A 229 -8.67 4.00 23.00
N GLU A 230 -9.61 3.57 23.84
CA GLU A 230 -9.64 2.22 24.44
C GLU A 230 -9.78 1.07 23.43
N ASN A 231 -10.25 1.35 22.21
CA ASN A 231 -10.48 0.33 21.19
C ASN A 231 -9.29 0.13 20.24
N THR A 232 -8.18 0.83 20.47
CA THR A 232 -6.98 0.77 19.64
C THR A 232 -5.84 0.16 20.41
N LYS A 233 -5.22 -0.89 19.87
CA LYS A 233 -4.06 -1.52 20.49
C LYS A 233 -2.77 -0.84 20.01
N LEU A 234 -2.09 -0.20 20.95
CA LEU A 234 -0.72 0.28 20.78
C LEU A 234 0.28 -0.81 21.18
N ILE A 235 1.11 -1.26 20.23
CA ILE A 235 2.21 -2.18 20.52
C ILE A 235 3.49 -1.37 20.70
N LEU A 236 4.14 -1.52 21.85
CA LEU A 236 5.44 -0.95 22.12
C LEU A 236 6.55 -1.87 21.60
N PHE A 237 7.49 -1.30 20.85
CA PHE A 237 8.50 -2.06 20.14
C PHE A 237 9.85 -1.38 20.14
N SER A 238 10.89 -2.20 20.29
CA SER A 238 12.27 -1.83 19.98
C SER A 238 12.84 -2.89 19.05
N ALA A 239 13.42 -2.46 17.94
CA ALA A 239 13.99 -3.36 16.94
C ALA A 239 15.14 -4.23 17.49
N ALA A 240 15.72 -3.88 18.65
CA ALA A 240 16.75 -4.66 19.31
C ALA A 240 16.22 -5.85 20.12
N GLY A 241 14.92 -5.90 20.44
CA GLY A 241 14.34 -6.90 21.34
C GLY A 241 13.66 -8.07 20.60
N THR A 242 14.16 -9.30 20.78
CA THR A 242 13.61 -10.51 20.12
C THR A 242 12.19 -10.86 20.55
N SER A 243 11.85 -10.75 21.84
CA SER A 243 10.52 -11.08 22.36
C SER A 243 9.40 -10.19 21.77
N ALA A 244 9.71 -8.91 21.51
CA ALA A 244 8.76 -7.97 20.91
C ALA A 244 8.44 -8.29 19.44
N VAL A 245 9.40 -8.90 18.72
CA VAL A 245 9.24 -9.31 17.32
C VAL A 245 8.19 -10.41 17.19
N ASP A 246 8.29 -11.47 18.00
CA ASP A 246 7.34 -12.60 17.91
C ASP A 246 5.92 -12.17 18.29
N LEU A 247 5.78 -11.31 19.31
CA LEU A 247 4.50 -10.71 19.67
C LEU A 247 3.91 -9.89 18.51
N LEU A 248 4.71 -9.04 17.87
CA LEU A 248 4.25 -8.23 16.74
C LEU A 248 3.81 -9.10 15.56
N LYS A 249 4.58 -10.14 15.22
CA LYS A 249 4.21 -11.08 14.14
C LYS A 249 2.84 -11.73 14.40
N ARG A 250 2.62 -12.20 15.62
CA ARG A 250 1.34 -12.79 16.03
C ARG A 250 0.19 -11.78 15.93
N GLN A 251 0.39 -10.55 16.40
CA GLN A 251 -0.64 -9.51 16.33
C GLN A 251 -0.97 -9.09 14.89
N LEU A 252 0.02 -9.03 14.01
CA LEU A 252 -0.19 -8.79 12.58
C LEU A 252 -1.00 -9.92 11.94
N PHE A 253 -0.71 -11.18 12.27
CA PHE A 253 -1.47 -12.33 11.79
C PHE A 253 -2.93 -12.30 12.29
N GLU A 254 -3.14 -12.05 13.59
CA GLU A 254 -4.48 -11.92 14.20
C GLU A 254 -5.30 -10.80 13.53
N MET A 255 -4.69 -9.63 13.27
CA MET A 255 -5.35 -8.51 12.58
C MET A 255 -5.82 -8.86 11.16
N LEU A 256 -5.07 -9.72 10.45
CA LEU A 256 -5.40 -10.10 9.08
C LEU A 256 -6.60 -11.05 8.99
N GLU A 257 -7.01 -11.66 10.12
CA GLU A 257 -8.09 -12.65 10.21
C GLU A 257 -7.95 -13.72 9.12
N LEU A 258 -6.76 -14.31 9.03
CA LEU A 258 -6.47 -15.39 8.09
C LEU A 258 -6.73 -16.74 8.76
N VAL A 259 -7.15 -17.70 7.95
CA VAL A 259 -7.27 -19.12 8.33
C VAL A 259 -6.40 -19.95 7.39
N ARG A 260 -5.63 -20.87 7.97
CA ARG A 260 -4.76 -21.81 7.28
C ARG A 260 -5.42 -23.16 7.23
N ILE A 261 -5.57 -23.67 6.02
CA ILE A 261 -6.26 -24.90 5.74
C ILE A 261 -5.29 -25.89 5.12
N TYR A 262 -5.16 -27.04 5.74
CA TYR A 262 -4.31 -28.12 5.26
C TYR A 262 -5.16 -29.08 4.44
N THR A 263 -4.55 -29.65 3.40
CA THR A 263 -5.26 -30.62 2.56
C THR A 263 -4.73 -32.02 2.78
N LYS A 264 -5.64 -32.97 2.62
CA LYS A 264 -5.36 -34.39 2.72
C LYS A 264 -5.94 -35.11 1.52
N VAL A 265 -5.14 -35.96 0.90
CA VAL A 265 -5.60 -36.88 -0.14
C VAL A 265 -6.18 -38.14 0.53
N PRO A 266 -7.30 -38.69 0.05
CA PRO A 266 -7.87 -39.92 0.58
C PRO A 266 -6.82 -41.03 0.72
N GLY A 267 -6.72 -41.63 1.91
CA GLY A 267 -5.77 -42.69 2.23
C GLY A 267 -4.32 -42.24 2.47
N LYS A 268 -4.01 -40.94 2.41
CA LYS A 268 -2.68 -40.39 2.72
C LYS A 268 -2.67 -39.58 4.01
N LYS A 269 -1.47 -39.31 4.53
CA LYS A 269 -1.27 -38.33 5.61
C LYS A 269 -1.53 -36.90 5.09
N PRO A 270 -2.01 -35.98 5.95
CA PRO A 270 -2.19 -34.59 5.56
C PRO A 270 -0.86 -33.91 5.23
N ASP A 271 -0.89 -32.96 4.29
CA ASP A 271 0.22 -32.07 4.02
C ASP A 271 0.15 -30.86 4.96
N LEU A 272 1.00 -30.85 5.98
CA LEU A 272 1.09 -29.78 6.98
C LEU A 272 2.17 -28.73 6.65
N GLY A 273 2.85 -28.85 5.50
CA GLY A 273 3.95 -27.94 5.13
C GLY A 273 3.51 -26.77 4.24
N LYS A 274 2.34 -26.87 3.60
CA LYS A 274 1.83 -25.90 2.63
C LYS A 274 0.33 -25.68 2.81
N PRO A 275 -0.07 -24.82 3.76
CA PRO A 275 -1.48 -24.51 3.94
C PRO A 275 -2.00 -23.67 2.77
N PHE A 276 -3.29 -23.82 2.49
CA PHE A 276 -4.06 -22.84 1.75
C PHE A 276 -4.52 -21.75 2.72
N VAL A 277 -4.28 -20.49 2.37
CA VAL A 277 -4.62 -19.36 3.24
C VAL A 277 -5.84 -18.62 2.70
N LEU A 278 -6.82 -18.42 3.58
CA LEU A 278 -8.11 -17.82 3.30
C LEU A 278 -8.43 -16.75 4.35
N LYS A 279 -9.47 -15.94 4.11
CA LYS A 279 -10.01 -15.02 5.13
C LYS A 279 -10.95 -15.77 6.07
N GLY A 280 -11.03 -15.35 7.33
CA GLY A 280 -12.01 -15.86 8.28
C GLY A 280 -13.43 -15.78 7.73
N GLY A 281 -14.25 -16.80 8.02
CA GLY A 281 -15.59 -16.94 7.44
C GLY A 281 -15.63 -17.59 6.05
N SER A 282 -14.47 -17.98 5.48
CA SER A 282 -14.43 -18.77 4.25
C SER A 282 -15.03 -20.16 4.45
N THR A 283 -15.49 -20.77 3.37
CA THR A 283 -16.19 -22.06 3.36
C THR A 283 -15.37 -23.17 2.71
N ILE A 284 -15.83 -24.43 2.87
CA ILE A 284 -15.28 -25.58 2.13
C ILE A 284 -15.24 -25.32 0.61
N LEU A 285 -16.26 -24.63 0.07
CA LEU A 285 -16.30 -24.31 -1.36
C LEU A 285 -15.18 -23.34 -1.77
N ASP A 286 -14.82 -22.40 -0.91
CA ASP A 286 -13.72 -21.46 -1.16
C ASP A 286 -12.38 -22.20 -1.13
N VAL A 287 -12.19 -23.14 -0.19
CA VAL A 287 -11.04 -24.04 -0.16
C VAL A 287 -10.95 -24.85 -1.46
N ALA A 288 -12.05 -25.49 -1.88
CA ALA A 288 -12.08 -26.26 -3.12
C ALA A 288 -11.70 -25.43 -4.35
N THR A 289 -12.12 -24.15 -4.38
CA THR A 289 -11.78 -23.22 -5.46
C THR A 289 -10.30 -22.90 -5.52
N LEU A 290 -9.62 -22.79 -4.36
CA LEU A 290 -8.17 -22.59 -4.28
C LEU A 290 -7.37 -23.82 -4.69
N VAL A 291 -7.86 -25.01 -4.37
CA VAL A 291 -7.18 -26.28 -4.71
C VAL A 291 -7.17 -26.53 -6.22
N HIS A 292 -8.35 -26.52 -6.86
CA HIS A 292 -8.47 -26.63 -8.31
C HIS A 292 -9.86 -26.23 -8.80
N LYS A 293 -9.95 -25.68 -10.02
CA LYS A 293 -11.23 -25.27 -10.63
C LYS A 293 -12.26 -26.41 -10.73
N ASP A 294 -11.79 -27.64 -10.94
CA ASP A 294 -12.66 -28.82 -11.08
C ASP A 294 -13.30 -29.26 -9.75
N PHE A 295 -12.66 -28.97 -8.61
CA PHE A 295 -13.26 -29.29 -7.30
C PHE A 295 -14.50 -28.46 -7.06
N ARG A 296 -14.48 -27.17 -7.40
CA ARG A 296 -15.65 -26.30 -7.19
C ARG A 296 -16.92 -26.82 -7.89
N ALA A 297 -16.79 -27.33 -9.11
CA ALA A 297 -17.94 -27.81 -9.88
C ALA A 297 -18.49 -29.15 -9.37
N ASN A 298 -17.60 -30.04 -8.91
CA ASN A 298 -17.93 -31.45 -8.66
C ASN A 298 -17.94 -31.85 -7.18
N LEU A 299 -17.53 -30.99 -6.24
CA LEU A 299 -17.42 -31.31 -4.82
C LEU A 299 -18.72 -31.88 -4.23
N LYS A 300 -18.82 -33.15 -3.86
CA LYS A 300 -20.03 -33.68 -3.20
C LYS A 300 -20.06 -33.38 -1.70
N SER A 301 -18.93 -33.58 -1.03
CA SER A 301 -18.77 -33.37 0.41
C SER A 301 -17.28 -33.19 0.74
N ALA A 302 -16.99 -32.82 1.98
CA ALA A 302 -15.63 -32.85 2.50
C ALA A 302 -15.60 -33.54 3.85
N ARG A 303 -14.45 -34.11 4.21
CA ARG A 303 -14.15 -34.55 5.57
C ARG A 303 -13.19 -33.57 6.21
N ILE A 304 -13.43 -33.29 7.48
CA ILE A 304 -12.68 -32.29 8.24
C ILE A 304 -12.10 -32.91 9.53
N TRP A 305 -10.91 -32.46 9.91
CA TRP A 305 -10.27 -32.73 11.20
C TRP A 305 -9.74 -31.39 11.73
N GLY A 306 -10.01 -31.05 12.99
CA GLY A 306 -9.61 -29.73 13.51
C GLY A 306 -10.48 -29.22 14.65
N SER A 307 -10.32 -27.93 14.97
CA SER A 307 -10.80 -27.31 16.22
C SER A 307 -12.32 -27.24 16.36
N GLY A 308 -13.06 -27.22 15.25
CA GLY A 308 -14.52 -27.04 15.23
C GLY A 308 -15.36 -28.29 14.94
N ALA A 309 -14.74 -29.44 14.61
CA ALA A 309 -15.45 -30.62 14.15
C ALA A 309 -14.96 -31.93 14.79
N PHE A 310 -15.82 -32.94 14.83
CA PHE A 310 -15.36 -34.29 15.19
C PHE A 310 -14.43 -34.83 14.12
N ASP A 311 -13.30 -35.40 14.52
CA ASP A 311 -12.28 -35.91 13.61
C ASP A 311 -12.86 -36.84 12.53
N GLY A 312 -12.76 -36.41 11.27
CA GLY A 312 -13.22 -37.15 10.10
C GLY A 312 -14.72 -37.06 9.82
N GLN A 313 -15.40 -36.09 10.43
CA GLN A 313 -16.80 -35.75 10.17
C GLN A 313 -16.99 -35.27 8.72
N TYR A 314 -18.12 -35.64 8.12
CA TYR A 314 -18.53 -35.09 6.83
C TYR A 314 -19.21 -33.74 7.01
N VAL A 315 -18.78 -32.77 6.20
CA VAL A 315 -19.34 -31.42 6.16
C VAL A 315 -19.80 -31.06 4.74
N GLN A 316 -20.76 -30.13 4.70
CA GLN A 316 -21.32 -29.60 3.47
C GLN A 316 -20.44 -28.48 2.89
N ARG A 317 -20.73 -28.07 1.66
CA ARG A 317 -19.91 -27.08 0.91
C ARG A 317 -19.87 -25.69 1.56
N ASP A 318 -20.91 -25.35 2.32
CA ASP A 318 -21.13 -24.07 3.00
C ASP A 318 -20.59 -24.03 4.44
N HIS A 319 -20.05 -25.14 4.94
CA HIS A 319 -19.41 -25.18 6.24
C HIS A 319 -18.24 -24.21 6.30
N VAL A 320 -18.20 -23.37 7.34
CA VAL A 320 -17.15 -22.38 7.58
C VAL A 320 -15.94 -23.08 8.15
N VAL A 321 -14.76 -22.77 7.61
CA VAL A 321 -13.49 -23.37 8.04
C VAL A 321 -12.79 -22.51 9.08
N GLU A 322 -12.05 -23.16 9.97
CA GLU A 322 -11.27 -22.56 11.04
C GLU A 322 -9.76 -22.70 10.79
N ASP A 323 -8.95 -21.86 11.44
CA ASP A 323 -7.48 -21.93 11.34
C ASP A 323 -7.00 -23.26 11.90
N GLY A 324 -6.21 -24.00 11.12
CA GLY A 324 -5.67 -25.29 11.53
C GLY A 324 -6.42 -26.50 10.96
N ASP A 325 -7.59 -26.30 10.34
CA ASP A 325 -8.39 -27.40 9.82
C ASP A 325 -7.65 -28.18 8.71
N VAL A 326 -7.80 -29.50 8.75
CA VAL A 326 -7.36 -30.43 7.72
C VAL A 326 -8.58 -30.89 6.93
N ILE A 327 -8.53 -30.79 5.61
CA ILE A 327 -9.66 -31.06 4.73
C ILE A 327 -9.32 -32.11 3.67
N GLU A 328 -10.21 -33.10 3.54
CA GLU A 328 -10.20 -34.11 2.48
C GLU A 328 -11.44 -33.88 1.59
N LEU A 329 -11.23 -33.43 0.35
CA LEU A 329 -12.31 -33.11 -0.59
C LEU A 329 -12.78 -34.36 -1.35
N HIS A 330 -14.10 -34.57 -1.42
CA HIS A 330 -14.71 -35.67 -2.16
C HIS A 330 -15.55 -35.15 -3.33
N LEU A 331 -15.24 -35.63 -4.54
CA LEU A 331 -15.92 -35.30 -5.80
C LEU A 331 -17.10 -36.23 -6.12
#